data_AF-A0A9N8JA90-F1
#
_entry.id   AF-A0A9N8JA90-F1
#
_cell.length_a   1.000
_cell.length_b   1.000
_cell.length_c   1.000
_cell.angle_alpha   90.00
_cell.angle_beta   90.00
_cell.angle_gamma   90.00
#
_symmetry.space_group_name_H-M   'P 1'
#
loop_
_entity.id
_entity.type
_entity.pdbx_description
1 polymer ?
#
loop_
_entity_poly.entity_id
_entity_poly.type
_entity_poly.pdbx_seq_one_letter_code
_entity_poly.pdbx_strand_id
1 'polypeptide(L)'
;MIDSPENTCRLAKAYTSLRDVARQTIRPRALALSTYPTLPETSLERREQSLSAAAESRSETFLYLAYGSNLCNETFRGKRGIKPLSQINVQIPELRLTFDLPGIAYSEPCFANTDRRDPEKDLPSLSEKEASNDYHKNRWHKGLIGVVYEVTATDYAHIIATEGGGASYQDILIDCYPFENSDPARPVPVYPTTKPFKAHTLFAPAVPPGSQPPKEGGRIQRPDTSYAQASARYLKLITDGAAECRLPYEYQDYLNNLRPYTITSNKQQMGQFIFLSLWLPFIVLVFSLNGKFADEHGRTPPWLRILSESIFRACWRTYDGFFKPTFGDGERTVPAEGQDSREGQTPIEDLPRHLESDTSIDEKHSTVV
;
A
#
# COMPACT_ATOMS: atom_id res chain seq x y z
N MET A 1 -2.05 -37.04 14.93
CA MET A 1 -1.90 -36.21 16.14
C MET A 1 -0.43 -35.94 16.37
N ILE A 2 0.07 -34.84 15.79
CA ILE A 2 1.36 -34.23 16.11
C ILE A 2 1.08 -32.73 16.03
N ASP A 3 0.92 -32.09 17.18
CA ASP A 3 0.77 -30.63 17.27
C ASP A 3 2.10 -29.98 16.88
N SER A 4 2.13 -29.30 15.73
CA SER A 4 3.25 -28.42 15.39
C SER A 4 3.13 -27.10 16.17
N PRO A 5 4.15 -26.71 16.96
CA PRO A 5 4.12 -25.51 17.80
C PRO A 5 4.14 -24.17 17.02
N GLU A 6 4.07 -24.21 15.69
CA GLU A 6 4.20 -23.06 14.78
C GLU A 6 2.88 -22.26 14.59
N ASN A 7 1.73 -22.84 14.94
CA ASN A 7 0.43 -22.17 14.79
C ASN A 7 0.09 -21.23 15.97
N THR A 8 0.73 -21.42 17.12
CA THR A 8 0.46 -20.65 18.35
C THR A 8 1.16 -19.29 18.35
N CYS A 9 2.22 -19.12 17.56
CA CYS A 9 3.02 -17.89 17.48
C CYS A 9 2.41 -16.81 16.55
N ARG A 10 1.53 -17.22 15.62
CA ARG A 10 0.90 -16.31 14.64
C ARG A 10 -0.34 -15.58 15.20
N LEU A 11 -1.03 -16.17 16.17
CA LEU A 11 -2.13 -15.56 16.94
C LEU A 11 -1.65 -14.53 17.96
N ALA A 12 -0.47 -14.74 18.55
CA ALA A 12 0.08 -13.86 19.57
C ALA A 12 0.38 -12.45 19.06
N LYS A 13 0.65 -12.28 17.75
CA LYS A 13 1.00 -10.97 17.17
C LYS A 13 -0.20 -10.05 16.87
N ALA A 14 -1.38 -10.63 16.61
CA ALA A 14 -2.63 -9.87 16.60
C ALA A 14 -2.96 -9.34 18.01
N TYR A 15 -2.53 -10.05 19.05
CA TYR A 15 -2.68 -9.65 20.46
C TYR A 15 -1.61 -8.63 20.93
N THR A 16 -0.37 -8.67 20.41
CA THR A 16 0.65 -7.66 20.76
C THR A 16 0.35 -6.27 20.21
N SER A 17 -0.38 -6.17 19.08
CA SER A 17 -0.83 -4.88 18.54
C SER A 17 -1.69 -4.08 19.53
N LEU A 18 -2.44 -4.76 20.41
CA LEU A 18 -3.24 -4.13 21.47
C LEU A 18 -2.44 -3.86 22.76
N ARG A 19 -1.32 -4.56 23.00
CA ARG A 19 -0.40 -4.27 24.12
C ARG A 19 0.53 -3.09 23.82
N ASP A 20 0.88 -2.87 22.56
CA ASP A 20 1.76 -1.77 22.15
C ASP A 20 1.04 -0.41 22.20
N VAL A 21 -0.29 -0.38 22.08
CA VAL A 21 -1.12 0.82 22.34
C VAL A 21 -1.07 1.24 23.82
N ALA A 22 -0.85 0.31 24.74
CA ALA A 22 -0.79 0.58 26.18
C ALA A 22 0.64 0.76 26.73
N ARG A 23 1.70 0.67 25.91
CA ARG A 23 3.10 0.84 26.32
C ARG A 23 3.88 1.81 25.43
N GLN A 24 3.33 2.98 25.15
CA GLN A 24 4.14 4.12 24.73
C GLN A 24 4.83 4.76 25.94
N THR A 25 5.78 4.05 26.56
CA THR A 25 6.77 4.63 27.51
C THR A 25 7.93 3.69 27.85
N ILE A 26 8.35 2.80 26.93
CA ILE A 26 9.61 2.05 27.12
C ILE A 26 10.42 2.10 25.83
N ARG A 27 11.68 2.55 25.98
CA ARG A 27 12.71 2.71 24.94
C ARG A 27 12.69 1.57 23.91
N PRO A 28 12.86 1.87 22.61
CA PRO A 28 12.96 0.82 21.62
C PRO A 28 14.16 -0.07 21.94
N ARG A 29 13.89 -1.34 22.22
CA ARG A 29 14.90 -2.41 22.17
C ARG A 29 15.42 -2.39 20.74
N ALA A 30 16.71 -2.16 20.56
CA ALA A 30 17.37 -2.18 19.26
C ALA A 30 16.95 -3.48 18.53
N LEU A 31 16.10 -3.33 17.50
CA LEU A 31 15.80 -4.41 16.58
C LEU A 31 17.13 -4.74 15.92
N ALA A 32 17.68 -5.90 16.24
CA ALA A 32 18.79 -6.45 15.49
C ALA A 32 18.37 -6.41 14.02
N LEU A 33 19.09 -5.63 13.20
CA LEU A 33 18.96 -5.68 11.75
C LEU A 33 19.03 -7.16 11.40
N SER A 34 17.93 -7.71 10.90
CA SER A 34 17.93 -9.09 10.43
C SER A 34 18.85 -9.12 9.22
N THR A 35 20.07 -9.61 9.39
CA THR A 35 21.07 -9.67 8.33
C THR A 35 20.70 -10.81 7.40
N TYR A 36 19.71 -10.56 6.55
CA TYR A 36 19.37 -11.47 5.48
C TYR A 36 20.49 -11.47 4.43
N PRO A 37 20.91 -12.64 3.91
CA PRO A 37 21.86 -12.69 2.82
C PRO A 37 21.38 -11.88 1.62
N THR A 38 22.30 -11.14 1.01
CA THR A 38 22.08 -10.47 -0.27
C THR A 38 21.72 -11.53 -1.32
N LEU A 39 20.64 -11.29 -2.05
CA LEU A 39 20.18 -12.17 -3.11
C LEU A 39 20.94 -11.85 -4.40
N PRO A 40 21.30 -12.86 -5.21
CA PRO A 40 21.87 -12.62 -6.53
C PRO A 40 20.83 -12.00 -7.45
N GLU A 41 21.30 -11.32 -8.49
CA GLU A 41 20.43 -10.78 -9.53
C GLU A 41 19.83 -11.90 -10.38
N THR A 42 18.55 -11.77 -10.76
CA THR A 42 17.89 -12.74 -11.67
C THR A 42 18.57 -12.76 -13.05
N SER A 43 19.01 -13.94 -13.46
CA SER A 43 19.82 -14.11 -14.68
C SER A 43 19.06 -13.69 -15.95
N LEU A 44 19.80 -13.28 -16.98
CA LEU A 44 19.22 -12.98 -18.30
C LEU A 44 18.51 -14.20 -18.89
N GLU A 45 19.09 -15.40 -18.75
CA GLU A 45 18.52 -16.66 -19.21
C GLU A 45 17.15 -16.94 -18.57
N ARG A 46 17.05 -16.76 -17.24
CA ARG A 46 15.77 -16.99 -16.53
C ARG A 46 14.71 -15.98 -16.94
N ARG A 47 15.11 -14.72 -17.18
CA ARG A 47 14.23 -13.68 -17.73
C ARG A 47 13.74 -14.03 -19.13
N GLU A 48 14.62 -14.49 -20.01
CA GLU A 48 14.24 -14.89 -21.37
C GLU A 48 13.34 -16.13 -21.39
N GLN A 49 13.57 -17.09 -20.49
CA GLN A 49 12.70 -18.26 -20.33
C GLN A 49 11.25 -17.88 -20.00
N SER A 50 11.04 -16.83 -19.20
CA SER A 50 9.69 -16.36 -18.83
C SER A 50 8.84 -15.88 -20.01
N LEU A 51 9.47 -15.53 -21.14
CA LEU A 51 8.77 -15.11 -22.36
C LEU A 51 8.13 -16.30 -23.11
N SER A 52 8.55 -17.53 -22.82
CA SER A 52 8.03 -18.75 -23.45
C SER A 52 7.14 -19.52 -22.48
N ALA A 53 5.83 -19.58 -22.77
CA ALA A 53 4.87 -20.30 -21.94
C ALA A 53 5.24 -21.78 -21.71
N ALA A 54 5.84 -22.43 -22.73
CA ALA A 54 6.28 -23.81 -22.63
C ALA A 54 7.50 -23.98 -21.71
N ALA A 55 8.41 -22.99 -21.67
CA ALA A 55 9.55 -23.00 -20.77
C ALA A 55 9.13 -22.71 -19.32
N GLU A 56 8.23 -21.74 -19.13
CA GLU A 56 7.70 -21.40 -17.79
C GLU A 56 6.94 -22.59 -17.19
N SER A 57 6.12 -23.31 -17.97
CA SER A 57 5.43 -24.53 -17.48
C SER A 57 6.35 -25.69 -17.10
N ARG A 58 7.60 -25.68 -17.58
CA ARG A 58 8.62 -26.69 -17.26
C ARG A 58 9.55 -26.24 -16.14
N SER A 59 9.45 -24.98 -15.72
CA SER A 59 10.26 -24.43 -14.64
C SER A 59 9.75 -24.94 -13.30
N GLU A 60 10.68 -25.25 -12.40
CA GLU A 60 10.38 -25.56 -10.98
C GLU A 60 10.29 -24.27 -10.13
N THR A 61 10.59 -23.11 -10.74
CA THR A 61 10.61 -21.79 -10.10
C THR A 61 9.70 -20.80 -10.81
N PHE A 62 9.14 -19.86 -10.05
CA PHE A 62 8.27 -18.78 -10.53
C PHE A 62 8.93 -17.42 -10.33
N LEU A 63 8.71 -16.51 -11.27
CA LEU A 63 9.03 -15.10 -11.11
C LEU A 63 7.82 -14.37 -10.51
N TYR A 64 7.94 -13.90 -9.27
CA TYR A 64 6.88 -13.22 -8.53
C TYR A 64 7.21 -11.74 -8.30
N LEU A 65 6.37 -10.85 -8.83
CA LEU A 65 6.46 -9.41 -8.62
C LEU A 65 5.80 -8.99 -7.30
N ALA A 66 6.62 -8.45 -6.41
CA ALA A 66 6.21 -7.79 -5.17
C ALA A 66 6.20 -6.26 -5.33
N TYR A 67 5.15 -5.62 -4.80
CA TYR A 67 5.00 -4.16 -4.78
C TYR A 67 4.46 -3.60 -3.45
N GLY A 68 4.00 -4.49 -2.56
CA GLY A 68 3.43 -4.13 -1.26
C GLY A 68 4.31 -4.59 -0.10
N SER A 69 3.69 -5.15 0.95
CA SER A 69 4.41 -5.61 2.14
C SER A 69 5.44 -6.72 1.88
N ASN A 70 5.35 -7.42 0.74
CA ASN A 70 6.34 -8.43 0.33
C ASN A 70 7.68 -7.84 -0.14
N LEU A 71 7.80 -6.52 -0.26
CA LEU A 71 9.10 -5.87 -0.43
C LEU A 71 9.99 -6.00 0.82
N CYS A 72 9.39 -6.08 2.01
CA CYS A 72 10.13 -6.10 3.28
C CYS A 72 10.53 -7.51 3.68
N ASN A 73 11.81 -7.69 4.02
CA ASN A 73 12.35 -8.98 4.43
C ASN A 73 11.68 -9.51 5.71
N GLU A 74 11.32 -8.64 6.68
CA GLU A 74 10.59 -9.06 7.90
C GLU A 74 9.30 -9.81 7.53
N THR A 75 8.64 -9.36 6.47
CA THR A 75 7.35 -9.89 6.04
C THR A 75 7.52 -11.08 5.09
N PHE A 76 8.34 -10.92 4.04
CA PHE A 76 8.50 -11.92 2.99
C PHE A 76 9.36 -13.10 3.43
N ARG A 77 10.56 -12.84 3.96
CA ARG A 77 11.51 -13.88 4.39
C ARG A 77 11.33 -14.28 5.85
N GLY A 78 10.91 -13.35 6.71
CA GLY A 78 10.71 -13.59 8.13
C GLY A 78 9.38 -14.29 8.43
N LYS A 79 8.28 -13.53 8.39
CA LYS A 79 6.96 -14.03 8.80
C LYS A 79 6.42 -15.15 7.92
N ARG A 80 6.60 -15.03 6.60
CA ARG A 80 6.17 -16.06 5.63
C ARG A 80 7.20 -17.17 5.42
N GLY A 81 8.47 -16.94 5.74
CA GLY A 81 9.51 -17.94 5.57
C GLY A 81 9.90 -18.23 4.12
N ILE A 82 9.54 -17.34 3.18
CA ILE A 82 9.89 -17.47 1.77
C ILE A 82 11.42 -17.36 1.62
N LYS A 83 12.00 -18.20 0.76
CA LYS A 83 13.43 -18.23 0.48
C LYS A 83 13.67 -17.91 -0.99
N PRO A 84 13.73 -16.62 -1.37
CA PRO A 84 13.98 -16.24 -2.76
C PRO A 84 15.34 -16.75 -3.22
N LEU A 85 15.41 -17.14 -4.49
CA LEU A 85 16.61 -17.64 -5.15
C LEU A 85 17.40 -16.48 -5.77
N SER A 86 16.69 -15.54 -6.38
CA SER A 86 17.25 -14.33 -7.00
C SER A 86 16.23 -13.19 -6.89
N GLN A 87 16.69 -11.95 -7.14
CA GLN A 87 15.80 -10.79 -7.22
C GLN A 87 16.25 -9.80 -8.30
N ILE A 88 15.32 -8.98 -8.80
CA ILE A 88 15.64 -7.86 -9.69
C ILE A 88 14.61 -6.73 -9.53
N ASN A 89 15.09 -5.49 -9.52
CA ASN A 89 14.23 -4.30 -9.45
C ASN A 89 13.66 -4.01 -10.83
N VAL A 90 12.37 -3.72 -10.89
CA VAL A 90 11.64 -3.54 -12.16
C VAL A 90 10.68 -2.36 -12.12
N GLN A 91 10.36 -1.87 -13.31
CA GLN A 91 9.29 -0.94 -13.59
C GLN A 91 8.20 -1.62 -14.42
N ILE A 92 6.94 -1.32 -14.13
CA ILE A 92 5.76 -1.83 -14.83
C ILE A 92 4.94 -0.63 -15.33
N PRO A 93 5.07 -0.24 -16.61
CA PRO A 93 4.41 0.98 -17.12
C PRO A 93 2.89 0.89 -17.15
N GLU A 94 2.33 -0.33 -17.25
CA GLU A 94 0.89 -0.61 -17.35
C GLU A 94 0.14 -0.65 -16.02
N LEU A 95 0.86 -0.58 -14.89
CA LEU A 95 0.26 -0.63 -13.56
C LEU A 95 0.61 0.63 -12.76
N ARG A 96 -0.28 0.99 -11.84
CA ARG A 96 -0.04 1.98 -10.78
C ARG A 96 -0.29 1.37 -9.41
N LEU A 97 0.41 1.86 -8.39
CA LEU A 97 0.17 1.50 -7.00
C LEU A 97 -1.10 2.18 -6.50
N THR A 98 -1.99 1.42 -5.87
CA THR A 98 -3.18 1.92 -5.18
C THR A 98 -3.21 1.45 -3.73
N PHE A 99 -4.03 2.11 -2.91
CA PHE A 99 -4.31 1.71 -1.53
C PHE A 99 -5.81 1.56 -1.36
N ASP A 100 -6.39 0.62 -2.08
CA ASP A 100 -7.84 0.47 -2.23
C ASP A 100 -8.35 -0.94 -1.94
N LEU A 101 -7.46 -1.87 -1.55
CA LEU A 101 -7.88 -3.15 -1.01
C LEU A 101 -8.33 -2.97 0.45
N PRO A 102 -9.61 -3.25 0.79
CA PRO A 102 -10.09 -2.98 2.14
C PRO A 102 -9.49 -3.95 3.16
N GLY A 103 -9.05 -3.41 4.29
CA GLY A 103 -8.61 -4.17 5.44
C GLY A 103 -9.64 -4.13 6.57
N ILE A 104 -9.19 -3.73 7.77
CA ILE A 104 -9.99 -3.67 8.99
C ILE A 104 -10.07 -2.20 9.44
N ALA A 105 -11.28 -1.65 9.48
CA ALA A 105 -11.52 -0.30 9.95
C ALA A 105 -10.87 -0.02 11.32
N TYR A 106 -10.46 1.22 11.54
CA TYR A 106 -9.76 1.73 12.73
C TYR A 106 -8.36 1.15 13.01
N SER A 107 -7.93 0.09 12.35
CA SER A 107 -6.61 -0.53 12.59
C SER A 107 -5.76 -0.49 11.34
N GLU A 108 -6.27 -1.10 10.28
CA GLU A 108 -5.54 -1.31 9.05
C GLU A 108 -6.48 -1.15 7.87
N PRO A 109 -6.91 0.10 7.57
CA PRO A 109 -8.15 0.31 6.83
C PRO A 109 -8.06 -0.14 5.37
N CYS A 110 -6.88 -0.01 4.77
CA CYS A 110 -6.61 -0.51 3.44
C CYS A 110 -5.16 -0.98 3.29
N PHE A 111 -4.96 -1.81 2.26
CA PHE A 111 -3.69 -2.37 1.84
C PHE A 111 -3.33 -1.95 0.42
N ALA A 112 -2.06 -2.12 0.05
CA ALA A 112 -1.59 -1.87 -1.29
C ALA A 112 -2.22 -2.85 -2.26
N ASN A 113 -2.48 -2.37 -3.47
CA ASN A 113 -2.95 -3.13 -4.61
C ASN A 113 -2.45 -2.43 -5.88
N THR A 114 -2.80 -2.97 -7.04
CA THR A 114 -2.49 -2.35 -8.33
C THR A 114 -3.74 -2.13 -9.16
N ASP A 115 -3.71 -1.09 -9.97
CA ASP A 115 -4.73 -0.79 -10.97
C ASP A 115 -4.07 -0.57 -12.33
N ARG A 116 -4.83 -0.71 -13.42
CA ARG A 116 -4.32 -0.44 -14.76
C ARG A 116 -4.01 1.04 -14.89
N ARG A 117 -2.89 1.33 -15.56
CA ARG A 117 -2.41 2.68 -15.87
C ARG A 117 -2.34 2.83 -17.38
N ASP A 118 -2.80 3.97 -17.87
CA ASP A 118 -2.61 4.40 -19.25
C ASP A 118 -1.51 5.48 -19.26
N PRO A 119 -0.29 5.18 -19.74
CA PRO A 119 0.82 6.12 -19.70
C PRO A 119 0.58 7.46 -20.41
N GLU A 120 -0.37 7.52 -21.34
CA GLU A 120 -0.68 8.74 -22.10
C GLU A 120 -1.78 9.55 -21.43
N LYS A 121 -2.76 8.90 -20.80
CA LYS A 121 -3.89 9.56 -20.13
C LYS A 121 -3.62 9.94 -18.68
N ASP A 122 -2.73 9.22 -18.00
CA ASP A 122 -2.38 9.43 -16.59
C ASP A 122 -1.17 10.38 -16.41
N LEU A 123 -0.91 11.26 -17.39
CA LEU A 123 0.12 12.30 -17.27
C LEU A 123 -0.36 13.42 -16.33
N PRO A 124 0.53 14.00 -15.51
CA PRO A 124 0.14 15.07 -14.59
C PRO A 124 -0.35 16.28 -15.39
N SER A 125 -1.59 16.68 -15.16
CA SER A 125 -2.13 17.91 -15.76
C SER A 125 -1.39 19.13 -15.20
N LEU A 126 -1.17 20.18 -16.01
CA LEU A 126 -0.51 21.42 -15.55
C LEU A 126 -1.25 22.08 -14.35
N SER A 127 -2.53 21.74 -14.14
CA SER A 127 -3.38 22.16 -13.02
C SER A 127 -3.16 21.39 -11.71
N GLU A 128 -2.46 20.26 -11.70
CA GLU A 128 -2.19 19.48 -10.47
C GLU A 128 -1.12 20.11 -9.57
N LYS A 129 -0.39 21.12 -10.07
CA LYS A 129 0.59 21.87 -9.26
C LYS A 129 -0.06 22.68 -8.13
N GLU A 130 -1.38 22.87 -8.15
CA GLU A 130 -2.11 23.69 -7.16
C GLU A 130 -3.21 22.93 -6.39
N ALA A 131 -3.33 21.61 -6.54
CA ALA A 131 -4.45 20.85 -6.01
C ALA A 131 -4.28 20.43 -4.53
N SER A 132 -4.54 21.39 -3.63
CA SER A 132 -5.20 21.21 -2.32
C SER A 132 -4.55 20.26 -1.28
N ASN A 133 -5.08 20.27 -0.05
CA ASN A 133 -4.73 19.39 1.06
C ASN A 133 -4.96 17.87 0.79
N ASP A 134 -5.09 17.46 -0.47
CA ASP A 134 -5.46 16.12 -0.91
C ASP A 134 -4.38 15.07 -0.64
N TYR A 135 -4.82 13.83 -0.46
CA TYR A 135 -3.98 12.70 -0.05
C TYR A 135 -2.89 12.44 -1.11
N HIS A 136 -1.61 12.45 -0.69
CA HIS A 136 -0.42 12.45 -1.57
C HIS A 136 -0.24 11.22 -2.50
N LYS A 137 -1.15 10.24 -2.47
CA LYS A 137 -1.01 8.99 -3.24
C LYS A 137 -1.07 9.17 -4.76
N ASN A 138 -1.71 10.23 -5.24
CA ASN A 138 -1.83 10.51 -6.68
C ASN A 138 -0.58 11.21 -7.26
N ARG A 139 0.44 11.47 -6.43
CA ARG A 139 1.66 12.18 -6.86
C ARG A 139 2.65 11.30 -7.62
N TRP A 140 2.45 9.99 -7.69
CA TRP A 140 3.26 9.11 -8.55
C TRP A 140 2.56 8.84 -9.86
N HIS A 141 3.15 9.31 -10.95
CA HIS A 141 2.55 9.32 -12.28
C HIS A 141 3.34 8.47 -13.28
N LYS A 142 4.40 7.78 -12.83
CA LYS A 142 5.15 6.79 -13.63
C LYS A 142 4.56 5.39 -13.39
N GLY A 143 5.08 4.40 -14.11
CA GLY A 143 4.75 2.99 -13.88
C GLY A 143 5.01 2.54 -12.44
N LEU A 144 4.33 1.49 -12.01
CA LEU A 144 4.57 0.80 -10.75
C LEU A 144 6.04 0.37 -10.64
N ILE A 145 6.64 0.56 -9.48
CA ILE A 145 7.99 0.09 -9.17
C ILE A 145 7.88 -1.04 -8.14
N GLY A 146 8.63 -2.12 -8.38
CA GLY A 146 8.61 -3.29 -7.52
C GLY A 146 9.87 -4.14 -7.67
N VAL A 147 9.84 -5.30 -7.02
CA VAL A 147 10.92 -6.28 -7.05
C VAL A 147 10.33 -7.59 -7.55
N VAL A 148 10.96 -8.18 -8.56
CA VAL A 148 10.68 -9.56 -8.94
C VAL A 148 11.59 -10.47 -8.16
N TYR A 149 11.01 -11.43 -7.44
CA TYR A 149 11.70 -12.51 -6.78
C TYR A 149 11.54 -13.80 -7.57
N GLU A 150 12.62 -14.55 -7.75
CA GLU A 150 12.54 -15.94 -8.16
C GLU A 150 12.30 -16.82 -6.92
N VAL A 151 11.23 -17.61 -6.94
CA VAL A 151 10.83 -18.46 -5.81
C VAL A 151 10.53 -19.88 -6.27
N THR A 152 10.64 -20.86 -5.37
CA THR A 152 10.25 -22.24 -5.66
C THR A 152 8.73 -22.37 -5.84
N ALA A 153 8.27 -23.43 -6.51
CA ALA A 153 6.83 -23.72 -6.61
C ALA A 153 6.12 -23.79 -5.24
N THR A 154 6.77 -24.39 -4.23
CA THR A 154 6.25 -24.46 -2.85
C THR A 154 6.13 -23.09 -2.21
N ASP A 155 7.16 -22.25 -2.35
CA ASP A 155 7.13 -20.88 -1.84
C ASP A 155 6.08 -20.04 -2.57
N TYR A 156 5.93 -20.22 -3.88
CA TYR A 156 4.90 -19.56 -4.68
C TYR A 156 3.49 -19.93 -4.19
N ALA A 157 3.19 -21.22 -4.03
CA ALA A 157 1.93 -21.68 -3.44
C ALA A 157 1.70 -21.09 -2.03
N HIS A 158 2.75 -20.97 -1.22
CA HIS A 158 2.67 -20.34 0.09
C HIS A 158 2.35 -18.84 0.02
N ILE A 159 2.92 -18.12 -0.96
CA ILE A 159 2.58 -16.72 -1.24
C ILE A 159 1.09 -16.64 -1.58
N ILE A 160 0.61 -17.42 -2.55
CA ILE A 160 -0.81 -17.44 -2.96
C ILE A 160 -1.72 -17.70 -1.76
N ALA A 161 -1.41 -18.70 -0.94
CA ALA A 161 -2.20 -19.03 0.25
C ALA A 161 -2.29 -17.88 1.27
N THR A 162 -1.19 -17.16 1.47
CA THR A 162 -1.08 -16.12 2.51
C THR A 162 -1.57 -14.74 2.06
N GLU A 163 -1.62 -14.47 0.75
CA GLU A 163 -2.12 -13.21 0.20
C GLU A 163 -3.65 -13.22 -0.02
N GLY A 164 -4.31 -14.34 0.29
CA GLY A 164 -5.77 -14.48 0.19
C GLY A 164 -6.25 -15.60 -0.74
N GLY A 165 -5.39 -16.55 -1.11
CA GLY A 165 -5.75 -17.87 -1.65
C GLY A 165 -6.72 -17.85 -2.84
N GLY A 166 -6.57 -16.86 -3.73
CA GLY A 166 -7.43 -16.66 -4.91
C GLY A 166 -8.82 -16.06 -4.63
N ALA A 167 -9.10 -15.59 -3.41
CA ALA A 167 -10.39 -14.98 -3.06
C ALA A 167 -10.51 -13.51 -3.50
N SER A 168 -9.47 -12.70 -3.24
CA SER A 168 -9.48 -11.26 -3.52
C SER A 168 -8.59 -10.85 -4.69
N TYR A 169 -7.49 -11.59 -4.92
CA TYR A 169 -6.51 -11.33 -5.98
C TYR A 169 -6.59 -12.37 -7.09
N GLN A 170 -6.45 -11.90 -8.32
CA GLN A 170 -6.21 -12.72 -9.50
C GLN A 170 -4.70 -12.79 -9.73
N ASP A 171 -4.20 -13.98 -10.03
CA ASP A 171 -2.84 -14.17 -10.52
C ASP A 171 -2.80 -13.78 -12.00
N ILE A 172 -2.01 -12.75 -12.34
CA ILE A 172 -1.82 -12.30 -13.71
C ILE A 172 -0.33 -12.32 -14.06
N LEU A 173 -0.05 -12.55 -15.35
CA LEU A 173 1.28 -12.31 -15.93
C LEU A 173 1.37 -10.89 -16.45
N ILE A 174 2.42 -10.17 -16.06
CA ILE A 174 2.67 -8.78 -16.47
C ILE A 174 4.08 -8.62 -17.05
N ASP A 175 4.24 -7.67 -17.97
CA ASP A 175 5.56 -7.29 -18.47
C ASP A 175 6.31 -6.43 -17.44
N CYS A 176 7.46 -6.93 -17.03
CA CYS A 176 8.38 -6.28 -16.11
C CYS A 176 9.62 -5.80 -16.85
N TYR A 177 9.91 -4.50 -16.72
CA TYR A 177 11.06 -3.87 -17.33
C TYR A 177 12.17 -3.72 -16.28
N PRO A 178 13.29 -4.46 -16.39
CA PRO A 178 14.40 -4.31 -15.46
C PRO A 178 15.03 -2.93 -15.62
N PHE A 179 15.53 -2.34 -14.53
CA PHE A 179 16.34 -1.14 -14.64
C PHE A 179 17.68 -1.44 -15.34
N GLU A 180 18.17 -0.52 -16.17
CA GLU A 180 19.47 -0.67 -16.85
C GLU A 180 20.64 -0.74 -15.87
N ASN A 181 20.48 -0.13 -14.69
CA ASN A 181 21.49 -0.04 -13.66
C ASN A 181 20.83 -0.18 -12.28
N SER A 182 21.52 -0.87 -11.37
CA SER A 182 21.15 -1.03 -9.95
C SER A 182 21.45 0.20 -9.07
N ASP A 183 21.90 1.32 -9.66
CA ASP A 183 22.13 2.59 -8.98
C ASP A 183 20.80 3.29 -8.64
N PRO A 184 20.41 3.38 -7.35
CA PRO A 184 19.15 3.98 -6.93
C PRO A 184 19.11 5.50 -7.10
N ALA A 185 20.25 6.17 -7.34
CA ALA A 185 20.29 7.62 -7.57
C ALA A 185 19.81 8.02 -8.97
N ARG A 186 19.68 7.06 -9.89
CA ARG A 186 19.17 7.32 -11.24
C ARG A 186 17.67 7.63 -11.19
N PRO A 187 17.20 8.63 -11.94
CA PRO A 187 15.78 8.94 -12.03
C PRO A 187 15.04 7.79 -12.72
N VAL A 188 13.79 7.54 -12.30
CA VAL A 188 12.94 6.53 -12.94
C VAL A 188 12.50 7.05 -14.30
N PRO A 189 12.68 6.33 -15.41
CA PRO A 189 12.20 6.79 -16.70
C PRO A 189 10.66 6.78 -16.74
N VAL A 190 10.05 7.69 -17.49
CA VAL A 190 8.57 7.66 -17.69
C VAL A 190 8.17 6.44 -18.52
N TYR A 191 8.98 6.13 -19.54
CA TYR A 191 8.83 4.99 -20.43
C TYR A 191 10.11 4.14 -20.36
N PRO A 192 10.04 2.91 -19.82
CA PRO A 192 11.20 2.03 -19.81
C PRO A 192 11.54 1.54 -21.23
N THR A 193 12.83 1.46 -21.53
CA THR A 193 13.37 1.08 -22.85
C THR A 193 14.00 -0.32 -22.86
N THR A 194 14.15 -0.94 -21.70
CA THR A 194 14.78 -2.27 -21.57
C THR A 194 13.90 -3.38 -22.12
N LYS A 195 14.51 -4.52 -22.46
CA LYS A 195 13.76 -5.70 -22.89
C LYS A 195 12.94 -6.25 -21.70
N PRO A 196 11.60 -6.34 -21.81
CA PRO A 196 10.78 -6.85 -20.72
C PRO A 196 10.90 -8.37 -20.58
N PHE A 197 10.47 -8.86 -19.42
CA PHE A 197 10.25 -10.27 -19.13
C PHE A 197 8.94 -10.45 -18.35
N LYS A 198 8.40 -11.67 -18.26
CA LYS A 198 7.12 -11.93 -17.61
C LYS A 198 7.32 -12.30 -16.15
N ALA A 199 6.48 -11.75 -15.28
CA ALA A 199 6.37 -12.19 -13.89
C ALA A 199 4.90 -12.29 -13.47
N HIS A 200 4.64 -13.22 -12.56
CA HIS A 200 3.37 -13.36 -11.88
C HIS A 200 3.20 -12.24 -10.86
N THR A 201 2.00 -11.71 -10.75
CA THR A 201 1.65 -10.78 -9.69
C THR A 201 0.20 -10.93 -9.27
N LEU A 202 -0.07 -10.54 -8.04
CA LEU A 202 -1.42 -10.53 -7.51
C LEU A 202 -2.10 -9.21 -7.83
N PHE A 203 -3.21 -9.30 -8.55
CA PHE A 203 -3.94 -8.16 -9.10
C PHE A 203 -5.42 -8.22 -8.70
N ALA A 204 -5.92 -7.18 -8.04
CA ALA A 204 -7.32 -7.08 -7.63
C ALA A 204 -7.92 -5.76 -8.13
N PRO A 205 -8.19 -5.61 -9.45
CA PRO A 205 -8.62 -4.33 -9.99
C PRO A 205 -9.95 -3.87 -9.40
N ALA A 206 -10.13 -2.56 -9.34
CA ALA A 206 -11.44 -1.97 -9.11
C ALA A 206 -12.40 -2.35 -10.25
N VAL A 207 -13.62 -2.73 -9.89
CA VAL A 207 -14.70 -2.81 -10.86
C VAL A 207 -15.07 -1.37 -11.24
N PRO A 208 -15.05 -1.00 -12.54
CA PRO A 208 -15.42 0.34 -12.97
C PRO A 208 -16.84 0.73 -12.53
N PRO A 209 -17.10 2.01 -12.24
CA PRO A 209 -18.44 2.49 -11.91
C PRO A 209 -19.46 2.10 -13.00
N GLY A 210 -20.59 1.50 -12.59
CA GLY A 210 -21.65 1.07 -13.52
C GLY A 210 -21.46 -0.33 -14.14
N SER A 211 -20.34 -1.00 -13.88
CA SER A 211 -20.15 -2.41 -14.27
C SER A 211 -20.53 -3.36 -13.13
N GLN A 212 -21.07 -4.54 -13.47
CA GLN A 212 -21.39 -5.54 -12.47
C GLN A 212 -20.11 -6.16 -11.91
N PRO A 213 -20.01 -6.41 -10.59
CA PRO A 213 -18.90 -7.17 -10.04
C PRO A 213 -18.84 -8.56 -10.69
N PRO A 214 -17.64 -9.18 -10.78
CA PRO A 214 -17.49 -10.49 -11.38
C PRO A 214 -18.48 -11.51 -10.79
N LYS A 215 -19.01 -12.40 -11.64
CA LYS A 215 -19.98 -13.44 -11.23
C LYS A 215 -19.36 -14.45 -10.25
N GLU A 216 -18.04 -14.62 -10.30
CA GLU A 216 -17.27 -15.50 -9.41
C GLU A 216 -16.06 -14.76 -8.85
N GLY A 217 -15.93 -14.75 -7.52
CA GLY A 217 -14.86 -14.03 -6.83
C GLY A 217 -14.97 -12.52 -6.94
N GLY A 218 -14.03 -11.82 -6.31
CA GLY A 218 -13.92 -10.36 -6.38
C GLY A 218 -13.74 -9.73 -5.02
N ARG A 219 -12.93 -8.68 -4.98
CA ARG A 219 -12.69 -7.91 -3.77
C ARG A 219 -13.96 -7.21 -3.30
N ILE A 220 -14.10 -7.07 -1.99
CA ILE A 220 -14.98 -6.02 -1.45
C ILE A 220 -14.40 -4.69 -1.95
N GLN A 221 -15.24 -3.87 -2.57
CA GLN A 221 -14.87 -2.57 -3.09
C GLN A 221 -15.57 -1.49 -2.27
N ARG A 222 -14.80 -0.51 -1.80
CA ARG A 222 -15.34 0.69 -1.16
C ARG A 222 -15.95 1.61 -2.24
N PRO A 223 -16.96 2.44 -1.91
CA PRO A 223 -17.60 3.33 -2.88
C PRO A 223 -16.61 4.26 -3.60
N ASP A 224 -15.65 4.81 -2.85
CA ASP A 224 -14.54 5.59 -3.38
C ASP A 224 -13.22 4.84 -3.09
N THR A 225 -12.59 4.34 -4.15
CA THR A 225 -11.32 3.60 -4.09
C THR A 225 -10.15 4.52 -3.71
N SER A 226 -10.31 5.83 -3.85
CA SER A 226 -9.32 6.83 -3.50
C SER A 226 -9.49 7.39 -2.08
N TYR A 227 -10.51 6.96 -1.33
CA TYR A 227 -10.81 7.56 -0.02
C TYR A 227 -9.84 7.17 1.09
N ALA A 228 -9.59 5.87 1.25
CA ALA A 228 -8.93 5.31 2.43
C ALA A 228 -7.42 5.60 2.49
N GLN A 229 -6.90 5.59 3.71
CA GLN A 229 -5.48 5.72 4.03
C GLN A 229 -4.95 4.43 4.66
N ALA A 230 -3.77 4.00 4.21
CA ALA A 230 -3.10 2.84 4.79
C ALA A 230 -2.53 3.17 6.18
N SER A 231 -2.42 2.16 7.05
CA SER A 231 -1.88 2.38 8.41
C SER A 231 -0.39 2.74 8.38
N ALA A 232 0.07 3.47 9.40
CA ALA A 232 1.49 3.77 9.59
C ALA A 232 2.35 2.50 9.63
N ARG A 233 1.86 1.45 10.31
CA ARG A 233 2.53 0.15 10.39
C ARG A 233 2.69 -0.50 9.02
N TYR A 234 1.65 -0.45 8.18
CA TYR A 234 1.69 -1.06 6.86
C TYR A 234 2.57 -0.26 5.88
N LEU A 235 2.44 1.07 5.86
CA LEU A 235 3.32 1.93 5.06
C LEU A 235 4.79 1.74 5.42
N LYS A 236 5.09 1.57 6.71
CA LYS A 236 6.45 1.26 7.18
C LYS A 236 7.03 0.00 6.53
N LEU A 237 6.23 -1.06 6.36
CA LEU A 237 6.68 -2.28 5.67
C LEU A 237 7.06 -1.98 4.21
N ILE A 238 6.30 -1.14 3.54
CA ILE A 238 6.58 -0.80 2.14
C ILE A 238 7.83 0.08 2.05
N THR A 239 7.97 1.09 2.90
CA THR A 239 9.13 2.00 2.91
C THR A 239 10.41 1.29 3.33
N ASP A 240 10.37 0.44 4.36
CA ASP A 240 11.52 -0.37 4.78
C ASP A 240 11.92 -1.33 3.66
N GLY A 241 10.96 -2.03 3.05
CA GLY A 241 11.22 -2.96 1.95
C GLY A 241 11.81 -2.28 0.71
N ALA A 242 11.34 -1.07 0.38
CA ALA A 242 11.89 -0.27 -0.70
C ALA A 242 13.36 0.11 -0.44
N ALA A 243 13.71 0.46 0.80
CA ALA A 243 15.07 0.75 1.21
C ALA A 243 15.96 -0.51 1.22
N GLU A 244 15.47 -1.61 1.79
CA GLU A 244 16.16 -2.91 1.84
C GLU A 244 16.48 -3.45 0.44
N CYS A 245 15.55 -3.30 -0.51
CA CYS A 245 15.72 -3.72 -1.90
C CYS A 245 16.43 -2.67 -2.78
N ARG A 246 16.84 -1.53 -2.21
CA ARG A 246 17.49 -0.43 -2.92
C ARG A 246 16.71 0.03 -4.15
N LEU A 247 15.39 0.19 -4.02
CA LEU A 247 14.57 0.79 -5.08
C LEU A 247 15.05 2.24 -5.36
N PRO A 248 14.74 2.83 -6.53
CA PRO A 248 15.15 4.20 -6.86
C PRO A 248 14.75 5.21 -5.77
N TYR A 249 15.66 6.13 -5.43
CA TYR A 249 15.43 7.11 -4.36
C TYR A 249 14.22 8.00 -4.64
N GLU A 250 14.00 8.37 -5.89
CA GLU A 250 12.80 9.10 -6.32
C GLU A 250 11.50 8.38 -5.91
N TYR A 251 11.47 7.05 -6.02
CA TYR A 251 10.30 6.26 -5.62
C TYR A 251 10.21 6.09 -4.11
N GLN A 252 11.35 5.94 -3.42
CA GLN A 252 11.38 5.91 -1.95
C GLN A 252 10.85 7.23 -1.36
N ASP A 253 11.23 8.37 -1.93
CA ASP A 253 10.73 9.68 -1.52
C ASP A 253 9.22 9.79 -1.68
N TYR A 254 8.67 9.31 -2.80
CA TYR A 254 7.22 9.21 -2.99
C TYR A 254 6.56 8.38 -1.88
N LEU A 255 7.07 7.16 -1.60
CA LEU A 255 6.50 6.27 -0.59
C LEU A 255 6.56 6.88 0.82
N ASN A 256 7.66 7.54 1.17
CA ASN A 256 7.84 8.21 2.47
C ASN A 256 6.91 9.42 2.65
N ASN A 257 6.43 10.03 1.56
CA ASN A 257 5.50 11.14 1.58
C ASN A 257 4.01 10.72 1.69
N LEU A 258 3.71 9.42 1.66
CA LEU A 258 2.36 8.92 1.85
C LEU A 258 1.90 9.16 3.29
N ARG A 259 0.76 9.84 3.46
CA ARG A 259 0.19 10.10 4.79
C ARG A 259 -0.44 8.83 5.37
N PRO A 260 -0.03 8.37 6.55
CA PRO A 260 -0.66 7.24 7.21
C PRO A 260 -2.01 7.60 7.82
N TYR A 261 -2.89 6.62 7.91
CA TYR A 261 -4.08 6.68 8.78
C TYR A 261 -3.65 6.77 10.25
N THR A 262 -4.29 7.67 10.99
CA THR A 262 -4.10 7.91 12.41
C THR A 262 -5.45 8.15 13.09
N ILE A 263 -5.62 7.56 14.27
CA ILE A 263 -6.75 7.87 15.15
C ILE A 263 -6.46 9.20 15.85
N THR A 264 -7.38 10.16 15.74
CA THR A 264 -7.20 11.52 16.28
C THR A 264 -8.11 11.83 17.47
N SER A 265 -9.08 10.97 17.79
CA SER A 265 -10.02 11.18 18.89
C SER A 265 -10.18 9.97 19.81
N ASN A 266 -10.50 10.23 21.09
CA ASN A 266 -10.82 9.18 22.07
C ASN A 266 -12.08 8.38 21.65
N LYS A 267 -13.01 9.02 20.93
CA LYS A 267 -14.22 8.38 20.39
C LYS A 267 -13.84 7.28 19.39
N GLN A 268 -12.93 7.57 18.47
CA GLN A 268 -12.40 6.59 17.52
C GLN A 268 -11.60 5.48 18.22
N GLN A 269 -10.84 5.78 19.29
CA GLN A 269 -10.14 4.75 20.08
C GLN A 269 -11.12 3.77 20.75
N MET A 270 -12.22 4.28 21.32
CA MET A 270 -13.28 3.44 21.87
C MET A 270 -13.95 2.61 20.75
N GLY A 271 -14.26 3.24 19.62
CA GLY A 271 -14.80 2.56 18.44
C GLY A 271 -13.91 1.44 17.94
N GLN A 272 -12.60 1.69 17.85
CA GLN A 272 -11.58 0.69 17.51
C GLN A 272 -11.65 -0.51 18.46
N PHE A 273 -11.63 -0.25 19.77
CA PHE A 273 -11.66 -1.32 20.78
C PHE A 273 -12.91 -2.20 20.65
N ILE A 274 -14.09 -1.58 20.54
CA ILE A 274 -15.35 -2.29 20.42
C ILE A 274 -15.41 -3.06 19.09
N PHE A 275 -15.01 -2.42 17.99
CA PHE A 275 -15.04 -3.01 16.65
C PHE A 275 -14.12 -4.23 16.56
N LEU A 276 -12.89 -4.11 17.06
CA LEU A 276 -11.92 -5.22 17.07
C LEU A 276 -12.36 -6.32 18.01
N SER A 277 -12.89 -6.01 19.20
CA SER A 277 -13.37 -7.03 20.13
C SER A 277 -14.52 -7.87 19.52
N LEU A 278 -15.37 -7.23 18.72
CA LEU A 278 -16.47 -7.90 18.03
C LEU A 278 -15.99 -8.74 16.84
N TRP A 279 -15.17 -8.18 15.95
CA TRP A 279 -14.88 -8.78 14.64
C TRP A 279 -13.57 -9.58 14.58
N LEU A 280 -12.58 -9.26 15.42
CA LEU A 280 -11.27 -9.91 15.38
C LEU A 280 -11.33 -11.44 15.57
N PRO A 281 -12.17 -12.01 16.47
CA PRO A 281 -12.28 -13.47 16.60
C PRO A 281 -12.70 -14.16 15.29
N PHE A 282 -13.64 -13.57 14.54
CA PHE A 282 -14.11 -14.11 13.26
C PHE A 282 -13.06 -13.97 12.16
N ILE A 283 -12.37 -12.82 12.12
CA ILE A 283 -11.28 -12.58 11.17
C ILE A 283 -10.14 -13.59 11.40
N VAL A 284 -9.77 -13.81 12.65
CA VAL A 284 -8.78 -14.82 13.05
C VAL A 284 -9.20 -16.23 12.66
N LEU A 285 -10.47 -16.57 12.86
CA LEU A 285 -11.03 -17.85 12.43
C LEU A 285 -10.89 -18.05 10.92
N VAL A 286 -11.25 -17.04 10.12
CA VAL A 286 -11.13 -17.07 8.65
C VAL A 286 -9.68 -17.33 8.23
N PHE A 287 -8.71 -16.56 8.74
CA PHE A 287 -7.30 -16.77 8.39
C PHE A 287 -6.78 -18.14 8.83
N SER A 288 -7.24 -18.64 9.98
CA SER A 288 -6.86 -19.97 10.48
C SER A 288 -7.42 -21.09 9.61
N LEU A 289 -8.65 -20.94 9.11
CA LEU A 289 -9.25 -21.89 8.18
C LEU A 289 -8.56 -21.84 6.82
N ASN A 290 -8.25 -20.64 6.29
CA ASN A 290 -7.54 -20.51 5.02
C ASN A 290 -6.20 -21.23 5.04
N GLY A 291 -5.42 -21.07 6.11
CA GLY A 291 -4.14 -21.78 6.25
C GLY A 291 -4.27 -23.30 6.38
N LYS A 292 -5.41 -23.81 6.88
CA LYS A 292 -5.65 -25.26 7.06
C LYS A 292 -6.25 -25.95 5.84
N PHE A 293 -7.02 -25.22 5.04
CA PHE A 293 -7.80 -25.76 3.93
C PHE A 293 -7.28 -25.32 2.56
N ALA A 294 -6.15 -24.61 2.48
CA ALA A 294 -5.50 -24.31 1.21
C ALA A 294 -5.04 -25.61 0.51
N ASP A 295 -5.23 -25.68 -0.81
CA ASP A 295 -4.74 -26.77 -1.63
C ASP A 295 -3.23 -26.65 -1.91
N GLU A 296 -2.69 -27.59 -2.71
CA GLU A 296 -1.28 -27.61 -3.11
C GLU A 296 -0.83 -26.38 -3.91
N HIS A 297 -1.78 -25.63 -4.50
CA HIS A 297 -1.55 -24.39 -5.22
C HIS A 297 -1.84 -23.14 -4.35
N GLY A 298 -2.14 -23.34 -3.06
CA GLY A 298 -2.48 -22.27 -2.13
C GLY A 298 -3.89 -21.71 -2.28
N ARG A 299 -4.76 -22.34 -3.07
CA ARG A 299 -6.14 -21.87 -3.28
C ARG A 299 -7.07 -22.41 -2.20
N THR A 300 -8.04 -21.60 -1.80
CA THR A 300 -9.01 -21.95 -0.75
C THR A 300 -10.28 -22.55 -1.34
N PRO A 301 -10.97 -23.47 -0.64
CA PRO A 301 -12.18 -24.11 -1.16
C PRO A 301 -13.33 -23.09 -1.31
N PRO A 302 -14.23 -23.26 -2.29
CA PRO A 302 -15.24 -22.25 -2.60
C PRO A 302 -16.14 -21.83 -1.43
N TRP A 303 -16.51 -22.77 -0.56
CA TRP A 303 -17.35 -22.48 0.61
C TRP A 303 -16.65 -21.54 1.61
N LEU A 304 -15.34 -21.69 1.78
CA LEU A 304 -14.55 -20.88 2.70
C LEU A 304 -14.31 -19.48 2.14
N ARG A 305 -14.14 -19.37 0.82
CA ARG A 305 -14.14 -18.09 0.12
C ARG A 305 -15.45 -17.32 0.36
N ILE A 306 -16.60 -17.98 0.14
CA ILE A 306 -17.93 -17.37 0.35
C ILE A 306 -18.13 -16.95 1.81
N LEU A 307 -17.72 -17.79 2.77
CA LEU A 307 -17.78 -17.46 4.20
C LEU A 307 -16.93 -16.23 4.53
N SER A 308 -15.70 -16.20 4.04
CA SER A 308 -14.76 -15.08 4.24
C SER A 308 -15.33 -13.78 3.69
N GLU A 309 -15.79 -13.79 2.43
CA GLU A 309 -16.43 -12.63 1.79
C GLU A 309 -17.65 -12.15 2.58
N SER A 310 -18.47 -13.07 3.10
CA SER A 310 -19.67 -12.74 3.87
C SER A 310 -19.33 -12.05 5.19
N ILE A 311 -18.32 -12.56 5.92
CA ILE A 311 -17.84 -11.97 7.18
C ILE A 311 -17.29 -10.56 6.93
N PHE A 312 -16.38 -10.39 5.96
CA PHE A 312 -15.83 -9.07 5.67
C PHE A 312 -16.90 -8.08 5.17
N ARG A 313 -17.88 -8.51 4.37
CA ARG A 313 -19.03 -7.66 3.98
C ARG A 313 -19.84 -7.22 5.21
N ALA A 314 -20.04 -8.12 6.18
CA ALA A 314 -20.74 -7.79 7.41
C ALA A 314 -19.92 -6.82 8.29
N CYS A 315 -18.59 -7.00 8.40
CA CYS A 315 -17.68 -6.05 9.05
C CYS A 315 -17.88 -4.64 8.48
N TRP A 316 -17.80 -4.49 7.16
CA TRP A 316 -17.91 -3.19 6.51
C TRP A 316 -19.32 -2.59 6.60
N ARG A 317 -20.38 -3.42 6.49
CA ARG A 317 -21.77 -2.94 6.69
C ARG A 317 -22.02 -2.41 8.10
N THR A 318 -21.55 -3.12 9.12
CA THR A 318 -21.67 -2.64 10.51
C THR A 318 -20.84 -1.40 10.74
N TYR A 319 -19.66 -1.31 10.12
CA TYR A 319 -18.86 -0.10 10.15
C TYR A 319 -19.59 1.10 9.54
N ASP A 320 -20.07 0.98 8.30
CA ASP A 320 -20.72 2.08 7.58
C ASP A 320 -22.04 2.50 8.23
N GLY A 321 -22.85 1.53 8.69
CA GLY A 321 -24.18 1.79 9.23
C GLY A 321 -24.21 2.22 10.70
N PHE A 322 -23.17 1.89 11.48
CA PHE A 322 -23.16 2.15 12.92
C PHE A 322 -21.85 2.75 13.43
N PHE A 323 -20.71 2.13 13.16
CA PHE A 323 -19.47 2.57 13.80
C PHE A 323 -18.99 3.91 13.27
N LYS A 324 -18.97 4.14 11.96
CA LYS A 324 -18.50 5.40 11.39
C LYS A 324 -19.33 6.60 11.88
N PRO A 325 -20.69 6.57 11.84
CA PRO A 325 -21.50 7.64 12.41
C PRO A 325 -21.30 7.83 13.93
N THR A 326 -21.12 6.72 14.67
CA THR A 326 -21.10 6.77 16.13
C THR A 326 -19.73 7.08 16.70
N PHE A 327 -18.64 6.57 16.12
CA PHE A 327 -17.30 6.65 16.70
C PHE A 327 -16.31 7.47 15.86
N GLY A 328 -16.68 7.86 14.63
CA GLY A 328 -15.84 8.66 13.74
C GLY A 328 -15.25 7.81 12.60
N ASP A 329 -14.45 8.46 11.74
CA ASP A 329 -13.92 7.78 10.55
C ASP A 329 -12.80 6.79 10.92
N GLY A 330 -12.94 5.54 10.49
CA GLY A 330 -11.96 4.47 10.68
C GLY A 330 -11.17 4.13 9.42
N GLU A 331 -11.29 4.92 8.35
CA GLU A 331 -10.63 4.76 7.05
C GLU A 331 -9.70 5.90 6.69
N ARG A 332 -9.96 7.10 7.20
CA ARG A 332 -9.20 8.33 6.92
C ARG A 332 -9.02 9.15 8.19
N THR A 333 -7.82 9.72 8.34
CA THR A 333 -7.51 10.68 9.39
C THR A 333 -8.34 11.94 9.18
N VAL A 334 -9.14 12.28 10.19
CA VAL A 334 -9.85 13.56 10.26
C VAL A 334 -9.06 14.49 11.18
N PRO A 335 -8.81 15.75 10.80
CA PRO A 335 -8.19 16.74 11.68
C PRO A 335 -8.93 16.80 13.03
N ALA A 336 -8.20 16.92 14.13
CA ALA A 336 -8.84 17.09 15.43
C ALA A 336 -9.64 18.41 15.44
N GLU A 337 -10.89 18.38 15.91
CA GLU A 337 -11.70 19.59 16.09
C GLU A 337 -10.92 20.59 16.96
N GLY A 338 -10.44 21.68 16.35
CA GLY A 338 -9.64 22.72 17.02
C GLY A 338 -8.40 23.22 16.28
N GLN A 339 -7.99 22.60 15.16
CA GLN A 339 -6.88 23.11 14.34
C GLN A 339 -7.29 24.14 13.26
N ASP A 340 -8.55 24.15 12.81
CA ASP A 340 -9.04 25.10 11.79
C ASP A 340 -9.25 26.53 12.31
N SER A 341 -9.16 26.79 13.61
CA SER A 341 -9.34 28.14 14.17
C SER A 341 -8.05 28.92 14.42
N ARG A 342 -6.86 28.38 14.12
CA ARG A 342 -5.58 29.02 14.47
C ARG A 342 -4.58 29.23 13.34
N GLU A 343 -4.87 28.83 12.11
CA GLU A 343 -4.00 29.08 10.95
C GLU A 343 -4.56 30.13 9.96
N GLY A 344 -5.53 30.94 10.41
CA GLY A 344 -6.17 31.99 9.61
C GLY A 344 -5.93 33.43 10.07
N GLN A 345 -5.06 33.69 11.04
CA GLN A 345 -4.72 35.05 11.48
C GLN A 345 -3.21 35.22 11.58
N THR A 346 -2.60 35.60 10.47
CA THR A 346 -1.37 36.41 10.52
C THR A 346 -1.69 37.69 11.32
N PRO A 347 -0.93 38.02 12.38
CA PRO A 347 -1.05 39.33 13.01
C PRO A 347 -0.64 40.37 11.99
N ILE A 348 -1.56 41.30 11.68
CA ILE A 348 -1.23 42.55 10.99
C ILE A 348 -0.24 43.28 11.89
N GLU A 349 1.01 43.38 11.45
CA GLU A 349 2.02 44.20 12.10
C GLU A 349 1.65 45.67 11.81
N ASP A 350 1.14 46.33 12.84
CA ASP A 350 0.81 47.76 12.84
C ASP A 350 2.06 48.59 12.54
N LEU A 351 2.17 49.11 11.32
CA LEU A 351 3.13 50.15 10.98
C LEU A 351 2.56 51.50 11.46
N PRO A 352 3.24 52.26 12.34
CA PRO A 352 2.73 53.55 12.78
C PRO A 352 2.84 54.59 11.67
N ARG A 353 1.69 55.01 11.14
CA ARG A 353 1.52 56.24 10.36
C ARG A 353 1.57 57.43 11.33
N HIS A 354 2.67 58.17 11.36
CA HIS A 354 2.71 59.48 11.99
C HIS A 354 2.47 60.59 10.94
N LEU A 355 1.40 61.33 11.25
CA LEU A 355 0.86 62.63 10.82
C LEU A 355 1.53 63.48 9.72
N GLU A 356 0.62 64.06 8.94
CA GLU A 356 0.71 65.15 7.97
C GLU A 356 1.12 66.51 8.56
N SER A 357 1.74 67.35 7.71
CA SER A 357 1.69 68.83 7.59
C SER A 357 2.81 69.23 6.61
N ASP A 358 2.71 70.09 5.60
CA ASP A 358 1.73 71.10 5.20
C ASP A 358 1.81 71.36 3.68
N THR A 359 0.71 71.92 3.18
CA THR A 359 0.38 72.55 1.88
C THR A 359 1.42 73.48 1.21
N SER A 360 1.50 73.43 -0.13
CA SER A 360 1.18 74.52 -1.12
C SER A 360 1.64 74.10 -2.54
N ILE A 361 0.73 73.92 -3.50
CA ILE A 361 0.32 74.86 -4.58
C ILE A 361 1.51 75.41 -5.40
N ASP A 362 1.69 75.04 -6.67
CA ASP A 362 1.06 75.72 -7.82
C ASP A 362 1.42 75.12 -9.21
N GLU A 363 0.58 75.48 -10.19
CA GLU A 363 0.49 75.06 -11.59
C GLU A 363 1.60 75.55 -12.58
N LYS A 364 1.68 74.82 -13.72
CA LYS A 364 1.95 75.27 -15.12
C LYS A 364 3.36 75.74 -15.56
N HIS A 365 3.95 75.00 -16.52
CA HIS A 365 4.26 75.39 -17.94
C HIS A 365 5.18 74.32 -18.56
N SER A 366 4.80 73.65 -19.65
CA SER A 366 5.09 73.98 -21.06
C SER A 366 6.58 73.97 -21.48
N THR A 367 6.83 73.19 -22.55
CA THR A 367 7.83 73.33 -23.64
C THR A 367 9.30 72.85 -23.51
N VAL A 368 9.64 71.94 -24.44
CA VAL A 368 10.71 72.05 -25.48
C VAL A 368 11.99 71.19 -25.35
N VAL A 369 12.18 70.43 -26.45
CA VAL A 369 13.29 69.63 -27.01
C VAL A 369 13.62 68.30 -26.32
#